data_AF-A0A411DSE6-F1
#
_entry.id   AF-A0A411DSE6-F1
#
_cell.length_a   1.000
_cell.length_b   1.000
_cell.length_c   1.000
_cell.angle_alpha   90.00
_cell.angle_beta   90.00
_cell.angle_gamma   90.00
#
_symmetry.space_group_name_H-M   'P 1'
#
loop_
_entity.id
_entity.type
_entity.pdbx_description
1 polymer ?
#
loop_
_entity_poly.entity_id
_entity_poly.type
_entity_poly.pdbx_seq_one_letter_code
_entity_poly.pdbx_strand_id
1 'polypeptide(L)'
;MYPTDLVMPMKAELTDKGFQDLTTPAQVEEALKQSGTTLLVINSVCGCAAGAARPGVVYSLTGDKKPDHLTTVFAGFDTEAVVEARKHLAPFPPSSPCVALFKDGELVHMLERHHIEGNPAGAIAANLQAAYDEYC
;
A
#
# COMPACT_ATOMS: atom_id res chain seq x y z
N MET A 1 -9.30 -17.05 5.43
CA MET A 1 -7.94 -16.70 4.98
C MET A 1 -7.70 -17.35 3.62
N TYR A 2 -7.10 -16.66 2.65
CA TYR A 2 -6.78 -17.26 1.35
C TYR A 2 -5.66 -18.32 1.45
N PRO A 3 -5.55 -19.28 0.51
CA PRO A 3 -4.47 -20.26 0.50
C PRO A 3 -3.08 -19.60 0.35
N THR A 4 -2.08 -20.14 1.04
CA THR A 4 -0.71 -19.60 1.04
C THR A 4 -0.11 -19.59 -0.37
N ASP A 5 -0.21 -20.69 -1.10
CA ASP A 5 0.35 -20.81 -2.46
C ASP A 5 -0.24 -19.82 -3.47
N LEU A 6 -1.47 -19.33 -3.21
CA LEU A 6 -2.10 -18.29 -4.01
C LEU A 6 -1.55 -16.90 -3.67
N VAL A 7 -1.30 -16.64 -2.39
CA VAL A 7 -0.95 -15.30 -1.88
C VAL A 7 0.53 -15.00 -2.02
N MET A 8 1.40 -15.99 -1.81
CA MET A 8 2.85 -15.77 -1.80
C MET A 8 3.39 -15.14 -3.11
N PRO A 9 2.97 -15.57 -4.31
CA PRO A 9 3.37 -14.89 -5.55
C PRO A 9 2.89 -13.44 -5.63
N MET A 10 1.67 -13.15 -5.13
CA MET A 10 1.11 -11.80 -5.15
C MET A 10 1.75 -10.86 -4.11
N LYS A 11 2.28 -11.42 -3.01
CA LYS A 11 3.14 -10.71 -2.07
C LYS A 11 4.50 -10.41 -2.70
N ALA A 12 5.09 -11.41 -3.38
CA ALA A 12 6.39 -11.29 -4.05
C ALA A 12 6.44 -10.13 -5.06
N GLU A 13 5.34 -9.86 -5.77
CA GLU A 13 5.24 -8.71 -6.68
C GLU A 13 5.58 -7.35 -6.03
N LEU A 14 5.38 -7.21 -4.71
CA LEU A 14 5.78 -6.03 -3.93
C LEU A 14 7.06 -6.27 -3.14
N THR A 15 7.21 -7.41 -2.46
CA THR A 15 8.39 -7.64 -1.60
C THR A 15 9.68 -7.70 -2.38
N ASP A 16 9.66 -8.23 -3.61
CA ASP A 16 10.82 -8.24 -4.52
C ASP A 16 11.19 -6.82 -5.01
N LYS A 17 10.33 -5.84 -4.74
CA LYS A 17 10.54 -4.41 -5.03
C LYS A 17 10.85 -3.59 -3.79
N GLY A 18 11.17 -4.24 -2.67
CA GLY A 18 11.61 -3.60 -1.44
C GLY A 18 10.48 -3.27 -0.45
N PHE A 19 9.25 -3.72 -0.70
CA PHE A 19 8.18 -3.57 0.29
C PHE A 19 8.37 -4.56 1.44
N GLN A 20 8.32 -4.05 2.66
CA GLN A 20 8.26 -4.88 3.86
C GLN A 20 6.84 -5.47 4.01
N ASP A 21 6.76 -6.79 4.11
CA ASP A 21 5.52 -7.51 4.39
C ASP A 21 5.21 -7.46 5.89
N LEU A 22 4.14 -6.76 6.26
CA LEU A 22 3.69 -6.59 7.63
C LEU A 22 2.57 -7.59 7.91
N THR A 23 2.85 -8.60 8.73
CA THR A 23 1.93 -9.72 8.99
C THR A 23 1.31 -9.66 10.38
N THR A 24 1.73 -8.72 11.23
CA THR A 24 1.20 -8.55 12.59
C THR A 24 0.81 -7.09 12.88
N PRO A 25 -0.12 -6.84 13.84
CA PRO A 25 -0.45 -5.49 14.28
C PRO A 25 0.75 -4.67 14.77
N ALA A 26 1.65 -5.31 15.54
CA ALA A 26 2.84 -4.65 16.06
C ALA A 26 3.75 -4.12 14.95
N GLN A 27 3.95 -4.90 13.89
CA GLN A 27 4.72 -4.46 12.73
C GLN A 27 4.08 -3.28 12.00
N VAL A 28 2.75 -3.22 11.94
CA VAL A 28 2.03 -2.06 11.36
C VAL A 28 2.23 -0.82 12.21
N GLU A 29 2.02 -0.93 13.52
CA GLU A 29 2.24 0.20 14.43
C GLU A 29 3.68 0.71 14.40
N GLU A 30 4.66 -0.19 14.41
CA GLU A 30 6.07 0.17 14.34
C GLU A 30 6.40 0.86 13.02
N ALA A 31 5.92 0.33 11.89
CA ALA A 31 6.17 0.89 10.58
C ALA A 31 5.60 2.30 10.41
N LEU A 32 4.39 2.55 10.94
CA LEU A 32 3.73 3.85 10.84
C LEU A 32 4.28 4.90 11.83
N LYS A 33 4.93 4.47 12.93
CA LYS A 33 5.61 5.37 13.87
C LYS A 33 6.99 5.84 13.38
N GLN A 34 7.50 5.29 12.28
CA GLN A 34 8.79 5.70 11.74
C GLN A 34 8.74 7.15 11.26
N SER A 35 9.83 7.88 11.50
CA SER A 35 10.01 9.23 10.96
C SER A 35 10.19 9.21 9.44
N GLY A 36 9.84 10.31 8.79
CA GLY A 36 9.85 10.42 7.34
C GLY A 36 8.53 9.94 6.73
N THR A 37 8.60 9.34 5.56
CA THR A 37 7.42 8.98 4.77
C THR A 37 7.27 7.48 4.61
N THR A 38 6.08 6.96 4.95
CA THR A 38 5.75 5.53 4.86
C THR A 38 4.64 5.31 3.85
N LEU A 39 4.93 4.55 2.80
CA LEU A 39 3.94 4.07 1.86
C LEU A 39 3.39 2.73 2.33
N LEU A 40 2.08 2.68 2.57
CA LEU A 40 1.36 1.49 2.98
C LEU A 40 0.43 1.03 1.87
N VAL A 41 0.62 -0.20 1.40
CA VAL A 41 -0.26 -0.85 0.41
C VAL A 41 -1.09 -1.92 1.10
N ILE A 42 -2.41 -1.74 1.15
CA ILE A 42 -3.34 -2.84 1.47
C ILE A 42 -3.54 -3.65 0.18
N ASN A 43 -2.71 -4.68 0.01
CA ASN A 43 -2.73 -5.57 -1.15
C ASN A 43 -3.94 -6.52 -1.08
N SER A 44 -4.29 -7.16 -2.20
CA SER A 44 -5.39 -8.14 -2.26
C SER A 44 -5.27 -9.06 -3.45
N VAL A 45 -6.11 -10.12 -3.47
CA VAL A 45 -6.25 -11.02 -4.62
C VAL A 45 -7.10 -10.45 -5.77
N CYS A 46 -7.68 -9.24 -5.63
CA CYS A 46 -8.54 -8.64 -6.67
C CYS A 46 -7.78 -8.49 -8.00
N GLY A 47 -8.46 -8.69 -9.14
CA GLY A 47 -7.89 -8.39 -10.46
C GLY A 47 -7.43 -6.93 -10.59
N CYS A 48 -8.13 -6.00 -9.93
CA CYS A 48 -7.74 -4.60 -9.81
C CYS A 48 -6.41 -4.39 -9.06
N ALA A 49 -6.06 -5.28 -8.12
CA ALA A 49 -4.75 -5.23 -7.47
C ALA A 49 -3.63 -5.68 -8.40
N ALA A 50 -3.86 -6.77 -9.15
CA ALA A 50 -2.91 -7.30 -10.11
C ALA A 50 -2.69 -6.39 -11.33
N GLY A 51 -3.78 -5.86 -11.91
CA GLY A 51 -3.74 -5.09 -13.15
C GLY A 51 -3.45 -3.60 -12.97
N ALA A 52 -3.70 -3.03 -11.79
CA ALA A 52 -3.56 -1.60 -11.56
C ALA A 52 -2.76 -1.26 -10.29
N ALA A 53 -3.16 -1.75 -9.11
CA ALA A 53 -2.56 -1.29 -7.85
C ALA A 53 -1.06 -1.62 -7.73
N ARG A 54 -0.70 -2.91 -7.81
CA ARG A 54 0.70 -3.36 -7.68
C ARG A 54 1.60 -2.78 -8.77
N PRO A 55 1.27 -2.88 -10.08
CA PRO A 55 2.09 -2.27 -11.11
C PRO A 55 2.16 -0.74 -10.97
N GLY A 56 1.07 -0.08 -10.55
CA GLY A 56 1.03 1.37 -10.37
C GLY A 56 1.90 1.85 -9.21
N VAL A 57 1.86 1.16 -8.08
CA VAL A 57 2.74 1.44 -6.93
C VAL A 57 4.20 1.14 -7.27
N VAL A 58 4.50 0.04 -7.94
CA VAL A 58 5.89 -0.26 -8.33
C VAL A 58 6.41 0.80 -9.32
N TYR A 59 5.56 1.25 -10.25
CA TYR A 59 5.93 2.26 -11.22
C TYR A 59 6.08 3.65 -10.59
N SER A 60 5.30 4.00 -9.56
CA SER A 60 5.43 5.30 -8.87
C SER A 60 6.84 5.51 -8.30
N LEU A 61 7.51 4.42 -7.86
CA LEU A 61 8.87 4.43 -7.32
C LEU A 61 9.97 4.65 -8.37
N THR A 62 9.63 4.86 -9.63
CA THR A 62 10.61 5.22 -10.68
C THR A 62 10.86 6.72 -10.80
N GLY A 63 10.07 7.55 -10.10
CA GLY A 63 10.22 9.01 -10.07
C GLY A 63 11.41 9.49 -9.23
N ASP A 64 11.58 10.81 -9.19
CA ASP A 64 12.70 11.48 -8.51
C ASP A 64 12.57 11.40 -6.99
N LYS A 65 11.38 11.65 -6.45
CA LYS A 65 11.06 11.53 -5.02
C LYS A 65 10.40 10.21 -4.69
N LYS A 66 10.75 9.64 -3.53
CA LYS A 66 10.25 8.33 -3.08
C LYS A 66 10.02 8.33 -1.57
N PRO A 67 9.07 7.52 -1.09
CA PRO A 67 8.89 7.27 0.33
C PRO A 67 10.11 6.63 0.96
N ASP A 68 10.39 6.95 2.22
CA ASP A 68 11.49 6.37 2.99
C ASP A 68 11.25 4.89 3.31
N HIS A 69 9.99 4.55 3.61
CA HIS A 69 9.56 3.21 3.99
C HIS A 69 8.50 2.68 3.03
N LEU A 70 8.72 1.48 2.51
CA LEU A 70 7.78 0.79 1.63
C LEU A 70 7.20 -0.40 2.38
N THR A 71 5.88 -0.44 2.54
CA THR A 71 5.22 -1.46 3.37
C THR A 71 3.95 -1.99 2.74
N THR A 72 3.61 -3.24 3.06
CA THR A 72 2.37 -3.85 2.58
C THR A 72 1.76 -4.77 3.63
N VAL A 73 0.44 -4.81 3.65
CA VAL A 73 -0.38 -5.82 4.36
C VAL A 73 -1.27 -6.51 3.32
N PHE A 74 -1.64 -7.77 3.52
CA PHE A 74 -2.44 -8.50 2.54
C PHE A 74 -3.88 -8.78 3.00
N ALA A 75 -4.86 -8.08 2.41
CA ALA A 75 -6.28 -8.24 2.72
C ALA A 75 -6.78 -9.66 2.43
N GLY A 76 -7.41 -10.28 3.45
CA GLY A 76 -7.89 -11.66 3.39
C GLY A 76 -6.82 -12.72 3.68
N PHE A 77 -5.58 -12.31 3.96
CA PHE A 77 -4.50 -13.18 4.44
C PHE A 77 -4.01 -12.71 5.83
N ASP A 78 -3.33 -11.57 5.92
CA ASP A 78 -2.80 -11.00 7.17
C ASP A 78 -3.88 -10.22 7.93
N THR A 79 -4.93 -10.93 8.35
CA THR A 79 -6.20 -10.32 8.80
C THR A 79 -6.00 -9.32 9.95
N GLU A 80 -5.20 -9.66 10.95
CA GLU A 80 -4.95 -8.79 12.11
C GLU A 80 -4.14 -7.54 11.72
N ALA A 81 -3.10 -7.69 10.89
CA ALA A 81 -2.32 -6.57 10.37
C ALA A 81 -3.18 -5.62 9.52
N VAL A 82 -4.07 -6.16 8.68
CA VAL A 82 -5.00 -5.36 7.86
C VAL A 82 -6.01 -4.61 8.73
N VAL A 83 -6.52 -5.24 9.80
CA VAL A 83 -7.40 -4.58 10.76
C VAL A 83 -6.67 -3.44 11.46
N GLU A 84 -5.43 -3.65 11.88
CA GLU A 84 -4.61 -2.59 12.49
C GLU A 84 -4.36 -1.44 11.51
N ALA A 85 -3.87 -1.74 10.31
CA ALA A 85 -3.64 -0.75 9.25
C ALA A 85 -4.86 0.14 9.00
N ARG A 86 -6.06 -0.44 8.95
CA ARG A 86 -7.30 0.30 8.70
C ARG A 86 -7.67 1.30 9.80
N LYS A 87 -7.22 1.12 11.03
CA LYS A 87 -7.46 2.09 12.11
C LYS A 87 -6.78 3.44 11.81
N HIS A 88 -5.67 3.40 11.08
CA HIS A 88 -4.88 4.58 10.70
C HIS A 88 -5.36 5.23 9.40
N LEU A 89 -6.42 4.69 8.76
CA LEU A 89 -6.97 5.18 7.49
C LEU A 89 -8.26 5.98 7.66
N ALA A 90 -8.65 6.36 8.87
CA ALA A 90 -9.84 7.19 9.08
C ALA A 90 -9.67 8.57 8.40
N PRO A 91 -10.74 9.15 7.82
CA PRO A 91 -12.14 8.70 7.79
C PRO A 91 -12.49 7.79 6.59
N PHE A 92 -11.51 7.29 5.84
CA PHE A 92 -11.75 6.55 4.61
C PHE A 92 -12.36 5.17 4.89
N PRO A 93 -13.39 4.75 4.13
CA PRO A 93 -14.01 3.45 4.33
C PRO A 93 -13.02 2.32 4.00
N PRO A 94 -13.06 1.20 4.75
CA PRO A 94 -12.22 0.05 4.47
C PRO A 94 -12.41 -0.47 3.04
N SER A 95 -11.34 -0.45 2.24
CA SER A 95 -11.33 -1.00 0.89
C SER A 95 -10.06 -1.81 0.62
N SER A 96 -10.03 -2.57 -0.48
CA SER A 96 -8.83 -3.26 -0.95
C SER A 96 -8.97 -3.58 -2.46
N PRO A 97 -7.93 -3.32 -3.28
CA PRO A 97 -6.68 -2.68 -2.89
C PRO A 97 -6.86 -1.19 -2.56
N CYS A 98 -6.00 -0.66 -1.70
CA CYS A 98 -5.84 0.78 -1.47
C CYS A 98 -4.39 1.09 -1.07
N VAL A 99 -3.99 2.35 -1.22
CA VAL A 99 -2.63 2.82 -0.96
C VAL A 99 -2.68 4.10 -0.14
N ALA A 100 -1.89 4.17 0.92
CA ALA A 100 -1.80 5.31 1.82
C ALA A 100 -0.35 5.79 1.92
N LEU A 101 -0.17 7.12 1.96
CA LEU A 101 1.11 7.73 2.31
C LEU A 101 0.98 8.40 3.67
N PHE A 102 1.89 8.06 4.56
CA PHE A 102 2.04 8.68 5.86
C PHE A 102 3.29 9.54 5.90
N LYS A 103 3.25 10.64 6.65
CA LYS A 103 4.40 11.46 7.01
C LYS A 103 4.44 11.63 8.51
N ASP A 104 5.51 11.15 9.15
CA ASP A 104 5.70 11.20 10.60
C ASP A 104 4.49 10.67 11.39
N GLY A 105 3.87 9.59 10.88
CA GLY A 105 2.69 8.95 11.45
C GLY A 105 1.33 9.57 11.08
N GLU A 106 1.31 10.69 10.37
CA GLU A 106 0.08 11.33 9.90
C GLU A 106 -0.27 10.89 8.47
N LEU A 107 -1.52 10.55 8.21
CA LEU A 107 -2.01 10.21 6.87
C LEU A 107 -2.09 11.48 6.01
N VAL A 108 -1.23 11.57 4.99
CA VAL A 108 -1.13 12.74 4.11
C VAL A 108 -1.71 12.51 2.71
N HIS A 109 -1.79 11.27 2.25
CA HIS A 109 -2.41 10.93 0.97
C HIS A 109 -3.08 9.56 0.99
N MET A 110 -4.18 9.41 0.26
CA MET A 110 -4.94 8.17 0.20
C MET A 110 -5.51 7.90 -1.20
N LEU A 111 -5.25 6.69 -1.71
CA LEU A 111 -5.86 6.13 -2.91
C LEU A 111 -6.76 4.96 -2.52
N GLU A 112 -8.06 5.25 -2.38
CA GLU A 112 -9.09 4.24 -2.20
C GLU A 112 -9.29 3.34 -3.43
N ARG A 113 -9.94 2.18 -3.23
CA ARG A 113 -10.22 1.23 -4.32
C ARG A 113 -10.90 1.88 -5.52
N HIS A 114 -11.84 2.81 -5.34
CA HIS A 114 -12.57 3.41 -6.45
C HIS A 114 -11.70 4.35 -7.31
N HIS A 115 -10.56 4.82 -6.79
CA HIS A 115 -9.55 5.51 -7.59
C HIS A 115 -8.68 4.53 -8.38
N ILE A 116 -8.57 3.28 -7.92
CA ILE A 116 -7.75 2.22 -8.55
C ILE A 116 -8.55 1.43 -9.59
N GLU A 117 -9.77 1.04 -9.25
CA GLU A 117 -10.64 0.22 -10.08
C GLU A 117 -11.06 0.99 -11.33
N GLY A 118 -10.82 0.39 -12.50
CA GLY A 118 -11.11 1.01 -13.80
C GLY A 118 -10.03 1.99 -14.30
N ASN A 119 -8.99 2.28 -13.51
CA ASN A 119 -7.89 3.14 -13.91
C ASN A 119 -6.63 2.33 -14.29
N PRO A 120 -5.84 2.80 -15.27
CA PRO A 120 -4.60 2.13 -15.65
C PRO A 120 -3.50 2.36 -14.59
N ALA A 121 -2.56 1.41 -14.50
CA ALA A 121 -1.42 1.49 -13.57
C ALA A 121 -0.64 2.82 -13.65
N GLY A 122 -0.49 3.38 -14.86
CA GLY A 122 0.18 4.68 -15.05
C GLY A 122 -0.54 5.86 -14.39
N ALA A 123 -1.88 5.83 -14.31
CA ALA A 123 -2.64 6.86 -13.61
C ALA A 123 -2.44 6.77 -12.09
N ILE A 124 -2.39 5.54 -11.55
CA ILE A 124 -2.08 5.28 -10.14
C ILE A 124 -0.67 5.77 -9.81
N ALA A 125 0.29 5.47 -10.68
CA ALA A 125 1.68 5.89 -10.52
C ALA A 125 1.83 7.41 -10.51
N ALA A 126 1.21 8.10 -11.47
CA ALA A 126 1.26 9.56 -11.58
C ALA A 126 0.63 10.24 -10.35
N ASN A 127 -0.51 9.71 -9.86
CA ASN A 127 -1.13 10.23 -8.65
C ASN A 127 -0.23 10.08 -7.41
N LEU A 128 0.40 8.91 -7.26
CA LEU A 128 1.34 8.66 -6.17
C LEU A 128 2.61 9.52 -6.28
N GLN A 129 3.16 9.68 -7.48
CA GLN A 129 4.32 10.55 -7.71
C GLN A 129 4.03 12.00 -7.34
N ALA A 130 2.85 12.53 -7.69
CA ALA A 130 2.44 13.86 -7.27
C ALA A 130 2.39 14.01 -5.73
N ALA A 131 1.91 12.98 -5.02
CA ALA A 131 1.95 12.97 -3.56
C ALA A 131 3.38 12.90 -3.01
N TYR A 132 4.27 12.14 -3.65
CA TYR A 132 5.68 12.08 -3.25
C TYR A 132 6.37 13.42 -3.47
N ASP A 133 6.09 14.11 -4.57
CA ASP A 133 6.65 15.43 -4.86
C ASP A 133 6.29 16.47 -3.78
N GLU A 134 5.10 16.36 -3.20
CA GLU A 134 4.63 17.23 -2.12
C GLU A 134 5.19 16.86 -0.74
N TYR A 135 5.21 15.56 -0.40
CA TYR A 135 5.43 15.12 0.98
C TYR A 135 6.81 14.52 1.26
N CYS A 136 7.49 13.97 0.26
CA CYS A 136 8.82 13.37 0.37
C CYS A 136 9.96 14.37 0.09
#